data_AF-A0A7X6PWX8-F1
#
_entry.id   AF-A0A7X6PWX8-F1
#
_cell.length_a   1.000
_cell.length_b   1.000
_cell.length_c   1.000
_cell.angle_alpha   90.00
_cell.angle_beta   90.00
_cell.angle_gamma   90.00
#
_symmetry.space_group_name_H-M   'P 1'
#
loop_
_entity.id
_entity.type
_entity.pdbx_description
1 polymer ?
#
loop_
_entity_poly.entity_id
_entity_poly.type
_entity_poly.pdbx_seq_one_letter_code
_entity_poly.pdbx_strand_id
1 'polypeptide(L)' 'IGQFDIVFCRNVAIYFSIDDRKKLFDKIAGVLAPDGYLIIGSTESLTGICPQFEPQRHLRSVFYTLKK' A
#
# COMPACT_ATOMS: atom_id res chain seq x y z
N ILE A 1 -15.84 -6.75 7.55
CA ILE A 1 -15.60 -5.76 6.48
C ILE A 1 -15.18 -6.54 5.24
N GLY A 2 -15.71 -6.21 4.07
CA GLY A 2 -15.43 -6.91 2.81
C GLY A 2 -14.07 -6.54 2.21
N GLN A 3 -13.85 -6.95 0.96
CA GLN A 3 -12.68 -6.54 0.19
C GLN A 3 -12.92 -5.18 -0.48
N PHE A 4 -11.82 -4.47 -0.78
CA PHE A 4 -11.82 -3.20 -1.48
C PHE A 4 -11.01 -3.30 -2.77
N ASP A 5 -11.53 -2.76 -3.86
CA ASP A 5 -10.80 -2.67 -5.12
C ASP A 5 -9.69 -1.61 -5.07
N ILE A 6 -9.89 -0.54 -4.30
CA ILE A 6 -8.93 0.56 -4.17
C ILE A 6 -8.86 1.04 -2.72
N VAL A 7 -7.65 1.18 -2.20
CA VAL A 7 -7.37 1.81 -0.90
C VAL A 7 -6.48 3.03 -1.10
N PHE A 8 -6.90 4.18 -0.56
CA PHE A 8 -6.08 5.38 -0.48
C PHE A 8 -5.49 5.52 0.92
N CYS A 9 -4.17 5.47 1.02
CA CYS A 9 -3.43 5.66 2.27
C CYS A 9 -2.33 6.69 2.02
N ARG A 10 -2.72 7.94 1.78
CA ARG A 10 -1.83 9.03 1.36
C ARG A 10 -1.52 9.98 2.51
N ASN A 11 -0.25 10.36 2.63
CA ASN A 11 0.23 11.40 3.54
C ASN A 11 -0.08 11.13 5.02
N VAL A 12 -0.07 9.85 5.42
CA VAL A 12 -0.41 9.42 6.79
C VAL A 12 0.57 8.39 7.34
N ALA A 13 1.05 7.46 6.50
CA ALA A 13 1.94 6.40 6.95
C ALA A 13 3.33 6.94 7.36
N ILE A 14 3.72 8.12 6.87
CA ILE A 14 4.97 8.81 7.26
C ILE A 14 5.06 9.16 8.74
N TYR A 15 3.94 9.29 9.44
CA TYR A 15 3.91 9.63 10.87
C TYR A 15 4.11 8.41 11.77
N PHE A 16 4.10 7.21 11.21
CA PHE A 16 4.19 5.97 11.96
C PHE A 16 5.62 5.45 12.03
N SER A 17 5.90 4.70 13.11
CA SER A 17 7.12 3.89 13.23
C SER A 17 7.19 2.87 12.09
N ILE A 18 8.37 2.30 11.84
CA ILE A 18 8.52 1.25 10.83
C ILE A 18 7.63 0.04 11.17
N ASP A 19 7.55 -0.34 12.44
CA ASP A 19 6.75 -1.47 12.89
C ASP A 19 5.25 -1.22 12.75
N ASP A 20 4.79 0.01 13.02
CA ASP A 20 3.38 0.36 12.84
C ASP A 20 3.01 0.50 11.37
N ARG A 21 3.94 0.94 10.51
CA ARG A 21 3.75 0.89 9.05
C ARG A 21 3.56 -0.55 8.56
N LYS A 22 4.39 -1.50 9.02
CA LYS A 22 4.22 -2.91 8.67
C LYS A 22 2.83 -3.41 9.05
N LYS A 23 2.42 -3.21 10.30
CA LYS A 23 1.09 -3.61 10.79
C LYS A 23 -0.05 -2.96 10.00
N LEU A 24 0.09 -1.68 9.65
CA LEU A 24 -0.89 -0.94 8.84
C LEU A 24 -1.06 -1.58 7.47
N PHE A 25 0.05 -1.76 6.74
CA PHE A 25 0.02 -2.26 5.38
C PHE A 25 -0.32 -3.76 5.32
N ASP A 26 0.02 -4.55 6.34
CA ASP A 26 -0.44 -5.94 6.48
C ASP A 26 -1.98 -6.02 6.58
N LYS A 27 -2.58 -5.12 7.38
CA LYS A 27 -4.05 -5.02 7.47
C LYS A 27 -4.67 -4.56 6.16
N ILE A 28 -4.06 -3.59 5.47
CA ILE A 28 -4.54 -3.15 4.15
C ILE A 28 -4.48 -4.30 3.15
N ALA A 29 -3.39 -5.05 3.11
CA ALA A 29 -3.26 -6.21 2.22
C ALA A 29 -4.36 -7.25 2.46
N GLY A 30 -4.75 -7.49 3.72
CA GLY A 30 -5.80 -8.44 4.07
C GLY A 30 -7.22 -8.02 3.66
N VAL A 31 -7.44 -6.75 3.33
CA VAL A 31 -8.75 -6.24 2.86
C VAL A 31 -8.73 -5.78 1.41
N LEU A 32 -7.59 -5.84 0.73
CA LEU A 32 -7.50 -5.50 -0.68
C LEU A 32 -7.97 -6.69 -1.53
N ALA A 33 -8.75 -6.42 -2.57
CA ALA A 33 -9.08 -7.42 -3.58
C ALA A 33 -7.80 -7.97 -4.22
N PRO A 34 -7.77 -9.22 -4.71
CA PRO A 34 -6.59 -9.81 -5.36
C PRO A 34 -6.03 -8.99 -6.53
N ASP A 35 -6.89 -8.26 -7.24
CA ASP A 35 -6.57 -7.36 -8.34
C ASP A 35 -6.66 -5.87 -7.96
N GLY A 36 -6.74 -5.59 -6.66
CA GLY A 36 -6.90 -4.24 -6.12
C GLY A 36 -5.62 -3.41 -6.07
N TYR A 37 -5.82 -2.11 -5.83
CA TYR A 37 -4.78 -1.09 -5.90
C TYR A 37 -4.64 -0.29 -4.59
N LEU A 38 -3.41 -0.11 -4.14
CA LEU A 38 -3.05 0.77 -3.03
C LEU A 38 -2.38 2.04 -3.57
N ILE A 39 -2.96 3.20 -3.27
CA ILE A 39 -2.42 4.50 -3.66
C ILE A 39 -1.88 5.22 -2.43
N ILE A 40 -0.60 5.59 -2.49
CA ILE A 40 0.12 6.32 -1.43
C ILE A 40 0.48 7.75 -1.86
N GLY A 41 0.95 8.55 -0.91
CA GLY A 41 1.46 9.90 -1.15
C GLY A 41 2.73 9.88 -2.01
N SER A 42 2.98 10.97 -2.73
CA SER A 42 4.13 11.08 -3.65
C SER A 42 5.50 11.03 -2.98
N THR A 43 5.55 11.25 -1.67
CA THR A 43 6.76 11.17 -0.84
C THR A 43 6.84 9.89 0.00
N GLU A 44 5.83 9.02 -0.12
CA GLU A 44 5.76 7.75 0.63
C GLU A 44 6.35 6.61 -0.21
N SER A 45 6.83 5.57 0.47
CA SER A 45 7.32 4.34 -0.18
C SER A 45 7.15 3.14 0.74
N LEU A 46 6.78 2.00 0.16
CA LEU A 46 6.69 0.70 0.84
C LEU A 46 7.95 -0.17 0.66
N THR A 47 8.95 0.32 -0.08
CA THR A 47 10.16 -0.44 -0.39
C THR A 47 10.86 -0.93 0.88
N GLY A 48 11.07 -2.24 0.98
CA GLY A 48 11.76 -2.88 2.11
C GLY A 48 10.94 -3.02 3.40
N ILE A 49 9.71 -2.49 3.45
CA ILE A 49 8.84 -2.57 4.63
C ILE A 49 7.77 -3.66 4.43
N CYS A 50 7.17 -3.74 3.24
CA CYS A 50 6.03 -4.60 2.96
C CYS A 50 6.28 -5.43 1.70
N PRO A 51 6.82 -6.67 1.84
CA PRO A 51 7.20 -7.50 0.70
C PRO A 51 6.02 -8.01 -0.12
N GLN A 52 4.78 -7.97 0.41
CA GLN A 52 3.56 -8.40 -0.27
C GLN A 52 3.06 -7.42 -1.34
N PHE A 53 3.55 -6.18 -1.33
CA PHE A 53 3.19 -5.18 -2.32
C PHE A 53 4.26 -5.07 -3.40
N GLU A 54 3.80 -4.88 -4.64
CA GLU A 54 4.65 -4.63 -5.80
C GLU A 54 4.35 -3.23 -6.36
N PRO A 55 5.36 -2.37 -6.56
CA PRO A 55 5.17 -1.04 -7.12
C PRO A 55 4.88 -1.11 -8.62
N GLN A 56 3.79 -0.48 -9.04
CA GLN A 56 3.42 -0.25 -10.43
C GLN A 56 3.60 1.23 -10.76
N ARG A 57 4.03 1.52 -11.99
CA ARG A 57 4.24 2.89 -12.48
C ARG A 57 3.25 3.22 -13.58
N HIS A 58 2.58 4.37 -13.43
CA HIS A 58 1.75 4.93 -14.49
C HIS A 58 1.96 6.45 -14.55
N LEU A 59 2.37 6.93 -15.73
CA LEU A 59 2.78 8.32 -15.95
C LEU A 59 3.83 8.76 -14.90
N ARG A 60 3.50 9.75 -14.06
CA ARG A 60 4.35 10.29 -12.98
C ARG A 60 3.97 9.80 -11.59
N SER A 61 3.24 8.69 -11.50
CA SER A 61 2.71 8.16 -10.24
C SER A 61 3.13 6.71 -10.02
N VAL A 62 3.29 6.37 -8.74
CA VAL A 62 3.51 5.01 -8.27
C VAL A 62 2.29 4.59 -7.44
N PHE A 63 1.76 3.42 -7.73
CA PHE A 63 0.76 2.75 -6.91
C PHE A 63 1.23 1.31 -6.67
N TYR A 64 0.54 0.58 -5.80
CA TYR A 64 0.96 -0.77 -5.41
C TYR A 64 -0.14 -1.78 -5.65
N THR A 65 0.23 -2.97 -6.10
CA THR A 65 -0.66 -4.14 -6.21
C THR A 65 -0.17 -5.23 -5.27
N LEU A 66 -1.02 -6.19 -4.94
CA LEU A 66 -0.55 -7.41 -4.27
C LEU A 66 0.32 -8.23 -5.23
N LYS A 67 1.39 -8.82 -4.70
CA LYS A 67 2.13 -9.86 -5.42
C LYS A 67 1.23 -11.08 -5.61
N LYS A 68 1.34 -11.68 -6.79
CA LYS A 68 0.73 -12.97 -7.09
C LYS A 68 1.52 -14.11 -6.44
#